data_AF-A0A1H0P6G1-F1
#
_entry.id   AF-A0A1H0P6G1-F1
#
_cell.length_a   1.000
_cell.length_b   1.000
_cell.length_c   1.000
_cell.angle_alpha   90.00
_cell.angle_beta   90.00
_cell.angle_gamma   90.00
#
_symmetry.space_group_name_H-M   'P 1'
#
loop_
_entity.id
_entity.type
_entity.pdbx_description
1 polymer ?
#
loop_
_entity_poly.entity_id
_entity_poly.type
_entity_poly.pdbx_seq_one_letter_code
_entity_poly.pdbx_strand_id
1 'polypeptide(L)'
;MITPLESAGASGWLGTEAGSILLVFVVGLAATLIIVGLYALGIRFFAVGAPDVRVPDGDDPEGPTAVVAPRETPRPLPATMAGLVCFAGVAAAVVYGIYLVIPLFHGK
;
A
#
# COMPACT_ATOMS: atom_id res chain seq x y z
N MET A 1 -25.27 -42.09 -26.21
CA MET A 1 -25.22 -42.14 -24.73
C MET A 1 -24.46 -40.92 -24.27
N ILE A 2 -25.19 -39.95 -23.71
CA ILE A 2 -24.69 -38.63 -23.34
C ILE A 2 -24.48 -38.70 -21.83
N THR A 3 -23.24 -38.75 -21.38
CA THR A 3 -22.90 -38.69 -19.96
C THR A 3 -23.29 -37.30 -19.44
N PRO A 4 -24.11 -37.15 -18.40
CA PRO A 4 -24.27 -35.86 -17.76
C PRO A 4 -22.93 -35.48 -17.12
N LEU A 5 -22.36 -34.34 -17.53
CA LEU A 5 -21.35 -33.66 -16.75
C LEU A 5 -22.04 -33.21 -15.47
N GLU A 6 -21.80 -33.92 -14.36
CA GLU A 6 -22.13 -33.40 -13.04
C GLU A 6 -21.40 -32.06 -12.87
N SER A 7 -22.19 -31.00 -12.97
CA SER A 7 -21.84 -29.64 -12.59
C SER A 7 -21.17 -29.66 -11.22
N ALA A 8 -19.91 -29.24 -11.18
CA ALA A 8 -19.12 -29.02 -9.97
C ALA A 8 -19.86 -28.12 -8.98
N GLY A 9 -20.51 -28.73 -7.99
CA GLY A 9 -21.12 -28.02 -6.86
C GLY A 9 -20.09 -27.76 -5.78
N ALA A 10 -19.22 -26.76 -5.96
CA ALA A 10 -18.54 -26.15 -4.82
C ALA A 10 -19.55 -25.29 -4.05
N SER A 11 -20.55 -25.90 -3.41
CA SER A 11 -21.55 -25.21 -2.59
C SER A 11 -20.98 -24.88 -1.21
N GLY A 12 -20.01 -23.96 -1.20
CA GLY A 12 -19.61 -23.20 -0.01
C GLY A 12 -20.23 -21.81 -0.04
N TRP A 13 -20.27 -21.11 1.10
CA TRP A 13 -20.82 -19.75 1.22
C TRP A 13 -20.24 -18.75 0.18
N LEU A 14 -19.04 -18.99 -0.35
CA LEU A 14 -18.42 -18.24 -1.46
C LEU A 14 -19.19 -18.32 -2.78
N GLY A 15 -19.94 -19.38 -3.02
CA GLY A 15 -20.80 -19.54 -4.21
C GLY A 15 -22.11 -18.76 -4.14
N THR A 16 -22.39 -18.09 -3.01
CA THR A 16 -23.53 -17.17 -2.87
C THR A 16 -23.14 -15.76 -3.26
N GLU A 17 -24.09 -14.99 -3.82
CA GLU A 17 -23.88 -13.57 -4.16
C GLU A 17 -23.39 -12.77 -2.95
N ALA A 18 -24.04 -12.96 -1.80
CA ALA A 18 -23.68 -12.31 -0.56
C ALA A 18 -22.26 -12.67 -0.09
N GLY A 19 -21.86 -13.94 -0.23
CA GLY A 19 -20.52 -14.39 0.18
C GLY A 19 -19.41 -13.84 -0.70
N SER A 20 -19.64 -13.78 -2.02
CA SER A 20 -18.72 -13.15 -2.96
C SER A 20 -18.59 -11.64 -2.69
N ILE A 21 -19.70 -10.94 -2.47
CA ILE A 21 -19.71 -9.51 -2.14
C ILE A 21 -18.93 -9.23 -0.85
N LEU A 22 -19.19 -10.00 0.21
CA LEU A 22 -18.51 -9.80 1.49
C LEU A 22 -17.00 -10.06 1.37
N LEU A 23 -16.59 -11.09 0.62
CA LEU A 23 -15.18 -11.37 0.38
C LEU A 23 -14.48 -10.19 -0.29
N VAL A 24 -15.04 -9.67 -1.39
CA VAL A 24 -14.41 -8.54 -2.12
C VAL A 24 -14.34 -7.30 -1.23
N PHE A 25 -15.39 -7.04 -0.44
CA PHE A 25 -15.40 -5.95 0.52
C PHE A 25 -14.26 -6.08 1.55
N VAL A 26 -14.12 -7.25 2.19
CA VAL A 26 -13.09 -7.47 3.21
C VAL A 26 -11.69 -7.42 2.60
N VAL A 27 -11.48 -8.08 1.46
CA VAL A 27 -10.18 -8.10 0.78
C VAL A 27 -9.79 -6.70 0.31
N GLY A 28 -10.71 -5.96 -0.30
CA GLY A 28 -10.48 -4.59 -0.75
C GLY A 28 -10.18 -3.64 0.41
N LEU A 29 -10.95 -3.73 1.50
CA LEU A 29 -10.72 -2.93 2.70
C LEU A 29 -9.35 -3.25 3.33
N ALA A 30 -9.04 -4.53 3.52
CA ALA A 30 -7.77 -4.95 4.09
C ALA A 30 -6.59 -4.53 3.22
N ALA A 31 -6.65 -4.75 1.90
CA ALA A 31 -5.63 -4.32 0.96
C ALA A 31 -5.41 -2.81 1.01
N THR A 32 -6.50 -2.03 1.04
CA THR A 32 -6.44 -0.56 1.14
C THR A 32 -5.75 -0.12 2.42
N LEU A 33 -6.17 -0.64 3.58
CA LEU A 33 -5.58 -0.29 4.88
C LEU A 33 -4.10 -0.66 4.94
N ILE A 34 -3.72 -1.82 4.39
CA ILE A 34 -2.31 -2.28 4.35
C ILE A 34 -1.49 -1.35 3.45
N ILE A 35 -1.93 -1.07 2.23
CA ILE A 35 -1.18 -0.23 1.27
C ILE A 35 -1.02 1.19 1.80
N VAL A 36 -2.11 1.80 2.27
CA VAL A 36 -2.08 3.16 2.83
C VAL A 36 -1.23 3.20 4.10
N GLY A 37 -1.35 2.19 4.97
CA GLY A 37 -0.53 2.07 6.18
C GLY A 37 0.96 1.95 5.88
N LEU A 38 1.35 1.07 4.94
CA LEU A 38 2.74 0.93 4.50
C LEU A 38 3.27 2.21 3.86
N TYR A 39 2.47 2.88 3.03
CA TYR A 39 2.84 4.15 2.41
C TYR A 39 3.06 5.25 3.47
N ALA A 40 2.09 5.46 4.37
CA ALA A 40 2.18 6.46 5.42
C ALA A 40 3.36 6.18 6.36
N LEU A 41 3.58 4.91 6.73
CA LEU A 41 4.70 4.49 7.56
C LEU A 41 6.04 4.69 6.83
N GLY A 42 6.11 4.39 5.54
CA GLY A 42 7.29 4.60 4.70
C GLY A 42 7.68 6.07 4.62
N ILE A 43 6.72 6.96 4.37
CA ILE A 43 6.93 8.42 4.42
C ILE A 43 7.37 8.84 5.82
N ARG A 44 6.77 8.27 6.89
CA ARG A 44 7.15 8.60 8.27
C ARG A 44 8.59 8.20 8.59
N PHE A 45 9.05 7.04 8.13
CA PHE A 45 10.46 6.64 8.29
C PHE A 45 11.40 7.54 7.48
N PHE A 46 11.02 7.94 6.28
CA PHE A 46 11.79 8.93 5.53
C PHE A 46 11.71 10.34 6.15
N ALA A 47 10.69 10.67 6.94
CA ALA A 47 10.65 11.93 7.66
C ALA A 47 11.62 11.98 8.86
N VAL A 48 12.22 10.86 9.27
CA VAL A 48 13.18 10.85 10.38
C VAL A 48 14.41 11.71 10.04
N GLY A 49 14.72 12.66 10.92
CA GLY A 49 15.79 13.64 10.69
C GLY A 49 15.46 14.63 9.56
N ALA A 50 14.18 14.87 9.25
CA ALA A 50 13.81 15.98 8.39
C ALA A 50 14.22 17.32 9.04
N PRO A 51 14.72 18.30 8.26
CA PRO A 51 15.00 19.62 8.79
C PRO A 51 13.70 20.30 9.21
N ASP A 52 13.76 21.03 10.32
CA ASP A 52 12.62 21.82 10.80
C ASP A 52 12.41 23.05 9.91
N VAL A 53 11.15 23.41 9.72
CA VAL A 53 10.76 24.67 9.09
C VAL A 53 10.52 25.68 10.20
N ARG A 54 11.29 26.78 10.20
CA ARG A 54 11.11 27.89 11.13
C ARG A 54 10.32 28.99 10.43
N VAL A 55 9.22 29.38 11.05
CA VAL A 55 8.33 30.45 10.60
C VAL A 55 7.94 31.31 11.80
N PRO A 56 7.82 32.63 11.64
CA PRO A 56 7.27 33.51 12.67
C PRO A 56 5.85 33.09 13.10
N ASP A 57 5.48 33.28 14.37
CA ASP A 57 4.17 32.88 14.87
C ASP A 57 3.02 33.53 14.07
N GLY A 58 2.13 32.71 13.52
CA GLY A 58 0.97 33.16 12.74
C GLY A 58 1.18 33.26 11.22
N ASP A 59 2.41 33.06 10.73
CA ASP A 59 2.72 32.98 9.31
C ASP A 59 2.53 31.55 8.76
N ASP A 60 2.42 31.46 7.44
CA ASP A 60 2.26 30.20 6.71
C ASP A 60 3.59 29.41 6.67
N PRO A 61 3.64 28.14 7.13
CA PRO A 61 4.82 27.26 7.02
C PRO A 61 5.28 27.02 5.57
N GLU A 62 4.43 27.21 4.57
CA GLU A 62 4.78 27.16 3.15
C GLU A 62 5.00 28.54 2.51
N GLY A 63 4.94 29.61 3.31
CA GLY A 63 5.06 31.00 2.88
C GLY A 63 6.49 31.47 2.60
N PRO A 64 6.65 32.69 2.02
CA PRO A 64 7.97 33.25 1.69
C PRO A 64 8.84 33.57 2.91
N THR A 65 8.26 33.60 4.12
CA THR A 65 8.97 33.79 5.39
C THR A 65 9.48 32.47 5.98
N ALA A 66 9.17 31.33 5.37
CA ALA A 66 9.62 30.02 5.80
C ALA A 66 11.11 29.80 5.55
N VAL A 67 11.84 29.53 6.62
CA VAL A 67 13.28 29.22 6.57
C VAL A 67 13.48 27.77 6.97
N VAL A 68 14.01 26.98 6.05
CA VAL A 68 14.41 25.58 6.33
C VAL A 68 15.67 25.62 7.18
N ALA A 69 15.57 25.17 8.43
CA ALA A 69 16.72 25.04 9.30
C ALA A 69 17.65 23.91 8.78
N PRO A 70 18.96 23.99 9.05
CA PRO A 70 19.85 22.86 8.78
C PRO A 70 19.39 21.61 9.55
N ARG A 71 19.56 20.43 8.95
CA ARG A 71 19.35 19.17 9.67
C ARG A 71 20.31 19.08 10.86
N GLU A 72 19.78 18.90 12.06
CA GLU A 72 20.60 18.64 13.25
C GLU A 72 21.22 17.25 13.24
N THR A 73 20.49 16.26 12.71
CA THR A 73 20.95 14.88 12.59
C THR A 73 20.72 14.33 11.19
N PRO A 74 21.69 13.60 10.62
CA PRO A 74 21.47 12.88 9.37
C PRO A 74 20.43 11.76 9.59
N ARG A 75 19.63 11.49 8.55
CA ARG A 75 18.64 10.40 8.61
C ARG A 75 19.35 9.08 8.91
N PRO A 76 18.94 8.33 9.95
CA PRO A 76 19.60 7.10 10.32
C PRO A 76 19.35 6.01 9.26
N LEU A 77 20.38 5.21 8.94
CA LEU A 77 20.29 4.06 8.03
C LEU A 77 19.09 3.13 8.29
N PRO A 78 18.74 2.74 9.54
CA PRO A 78 17.58 1.88 9.76
C PRO A 78 16.26 2.51 9.28
N ALA A 79 16.10 3.83 9.40
CA ALA A 79 14.91 4.51 8.91
C ALA A 79 14.85 4.50 7.38
N THR A 80 16.00 4.68 6.70
CA THR A 80 16.07 4.56 5.24
C THR A 80 15.72 3.13 4.78
N MET A 81 16.29 2.12 5.43
CA MET A 81 16.00 0.72 5.10
C MET A 81 14.54 0.36 5.35
N ALA A 82 13.97 0.77 6.48
CA ALA A 82 12.58 0.53 6.81
C ALA A 82 11.63 1.19 5.80
N GLY A 83 11.89 2.46 5.44
CA GLY A 83 11.13 3.15 4.40
C GLY A 83 11.21 2.44 3.05
N LEU A 84 12.41 2.03 2.62
CA LEU A 84 12.60 1.29 1.37
C LEU A 84 11.83 -0.03 1.37
N VAL A 85 11.83 -0.77 2.47
CA VAL A 85 11.07 -2.02 2.62
C VAL A 85 9.56 -1.77 2.50
N CYS A 86 9.03 -0.72 3.13
CA CYS A 86 7.62 -0.33 2.99
C CYS A 86 7.25 -0.08 1.52
N PHE A 87 8.05 0.72 0.79
CA PHE A 87 7.80 1.02 -0.62
C PHE A 87 7.99 -0.20 -1.53
N ALA A 88 9.00 -1.02 -1.28
CA ALA A 88 9.24 -2.25 -2.02
C ALA A 88 8.07 -3.23 -1.85
N GLY A 89 7.51 -3.34 -0.63
CA GLY A 89 6.33 -4.15 -0.37
C GLY A 89 5.11 -3.70 -1.17
N VAL A 90 4.84 -2.38 -1.22
CA VAL A 90 3.74 -1.82 -2.02
C VAL A 90 3.97 -2.05 -3.52
N ALA A 91 5.19 -1.81 -4.01
CA ALA A 91 5.53 -2.06 -5.41
C ALA A 91 5.37 -3.54 -5.79
N ALA A 92 5.83 -4.46 -4.93
CA ALA A 92 5.66 -5.90 -5.13
C ALA A 92 4.18 -6.31 -5.16
N ALA A 93 3.35 -5.77 -4.28
CA ALA A 93 1.91 -6.03 -4.28
C ALA A 93 1.24 -5.57 -5.59
N VAL A 94 1.62 -4.39 -6.11
CA VAL A 94 1.11 -3.89 -7.41
C VAL A 94 1.57 -4.79 -8.56
N VAL A 95 2.86 -5.11 -8.63
CA VAL A 95 3.40 -6.00 -9.67
C VAL A 95 2.71 -7.36 -9.64
N TYR A 96 2.47 -7.91 -8.44
CA TYR A 96 1.74 -9.16 -8.28
C TYR A 96 0.28 -9.04 -8.72
N GLY A 97 -0.40 -7.94 -8.39
CA GLY A 97 -1.75 -7.66 -8.89
C GLY A 97 -1.80 -7.59 -10.42
N ILE A 98 -0.84 -6.92 -11.05
CA ILE A 98 -0.71 -6.84 -12.51
C ILE A 98 -0.50 -8.24 -13.12
N TYR A 99 0.38 -9.04 -12.51
CA TYR A 99 0.60 -10.43 -12.92
C TYR A 99 -0.70 -11.22 -12.92
N LEU A 100 -1.50 -11.13 -11.85
CA LEU A 100 -2.78 -11.84 -11.73
C LEU A 100 -3.86 -11.37 -12.73
N VAL A 101 -3.90 -10.08 -13.06
CA VAL A 101 -4.91 -9.51 -13.98
C VAL A 101 -4.59 -9.80 -15.44
N ILE A 102 -3.30 -9.83 -15.80
CA ILE A 102 -2.86 -9.95 -17.19
C ILE A 102 -2.47 -11.40 -17.52
N PRO A 103 -3.28 -12.15 -18.30
CA PRO A 103 -3.02 -13.55 -18.61
C PRO A 103 -1.67 -13.79 -19.30
N LEU A 104 -1.19 -12.82 -20.08
CA LEU A 104 0.08 -12.89 -20.81
C LEU A 104 1.32 -13.06 -19.91
N PHE A 105 1.23 -12.66 -18.63
CA PHE A 105 2.34 -12.80 -17.69
C PHE A 105 2.35 -14.14 -16.95
N HIS A 106 1.25 -14.89 -16.98
CA HIS A 106 1.22 -16.23 -16.41
C HIS A 106 2.09 -17.16 -17.27
N GLY A 107 3.07 -17.82 -16.66
CA GLY A 107 3.89 -18.80 -17.37
C GLY A 107 3.01 -19.86 -18.04
N LYS A 108 3.31 -20.15 -19.31
CA LYS A 108 2.68 -21.21 -20.10
C LYS A 108 2.82 -22.58 -19.46
#